data_AF-A0A6C0CPF7-F1
#
_entry.id   AF-A0A6C0CPF7-F1
#
_cell.length_a   1.000
_cell.length_b   1.000
_cell.length_c   1.000
_cell.angle_alpha   90.00
_cell.angle_beta   90.00
_cell.angle_gamma   90.00
#
_symmetry.space_group_name_H-M   'P 1'
#
loop_
_entity.id
_entity.type
_entity.pdbx_description
1 polymer ?
#
loop_
_entity_poly.entity_id
_entity_poly.type
_entity_poly.pdbx_seq_one_letter_code
_entity_poly.pdbx_strand_id
1 'polypeptide(L)'
;MNLFKMMGNKQHHYILAVLLAIYILFDVDVPDQVKEMVDSPFGKVVVAVLVISLVYVNPMVGALGVIAAYVLINKSGDMTGPVHRHISSEVKKSQHMKAMNVKHPDNLEQSIVSKILPRSGKIIGSPSFKPTLNGLHDAAKI
;
A
#
# COMPACT_ATOMS: atom_id res chain seq x y z
N MET A 1 -11.31 -14.64 -43.88
CA MET A 1 -12.36 -15.49 -43.27
C MET A 1 -12.33 -15.22 -41.77
N ASN A 2 -13.35 -14.53 -41.25
CA ASN A 2 -13.29 -13.85 -39.96
C ASN A 2 -13.20 -14.82 -38.78
N LEU A 3 -12.05 -14.85 -38.11
CA LEU A 3 -11.79 -15.61 -36.88
C LEU A 3 -12.84 -15.33 -35.78
N PHE A 4 -13.42 -14.13 -35.81
CA PHE A 4 -14.52 -13.70 -34.93
C PHE A 4 -15.84 -14.47 -35.13
N LYS A 5 -16.06 -15.10 -36.30
CA LYS A 5 -17.35 -15.73 -36.64
C LYS A 5 -17.47 -17.19 -36.16
N MET A 6 -16.37 -17.84 -35.78
CA MET A 6 -16.37 -19.22 -35.22
C MET A 6 -16.39 -19.24 -33.70
N MET A 7 -16.87 -18.16 -33.10
CA MET A 7 -16.80 -17.93 -31.67
C MET A 7 -18.12 -17.24 -31.31
N GLY A 8 -19.26 -17.89 -31.54
CA GLY A 8 -20.57 -17.36 -31.12
C GLY A 8 -20.94 -17.80 -29.71
N ASN A 9 -20.51 -19.01 -29.30
CA ASN A 9 -21.02 -19.67 -28.09
C ASN A 9 -19.94 -20.01 -27.04
N LYS A 10 -18.64 -19.93 -27.38
CA LYS A 10 -17.51 -20.22 -26.46
C LYS A 10 -16.66 -18.98 -26.12
N GLN A 11 -17.09 -17.79 -26.55
CA GLN A 11 -16.33 -16.54 -26.41
C GLN A 11 -16.03 -16.16 -24.98
N HIS A 12 -16.98 -16.42 -24.10
CA HIS A 12 -16.94 -15.94 -22.73
C HIS A 12 -15.72 -16.50 -21.97
N HIS A 13 -15.31 -17.74 -22.24
CA HIS A 13 -14.14 -18.35 -21.62
C HIS A 13 -12.83 -17.72 -22.09
N TYR A 14 -12.71 -17.42 -23.39
CA TYR A 14 -11.52 -16.78 -23.95
C TYR A 14 -11.41 -15.32 -23.52
N ILE A 15 -12.54 -14.61 -23.43
CA ILE A 15 -12.59 -13.24 -22.89
C ILE A 15 -12.14 -13.24 -21.42
N LEU A 16 -12.64 -14.18 -20.61
CA LEU A 16 -12.25 -14.31 -19.21
C LEU A 16 -10.76 -14.67 -19.06
N ALA A 17 -10.24 -15.54 -19.94
CA ALA A 17 -8.82 -15.89 -19.96
C ALA A 17 -7.93 -14.67 -20.24
N VAL A 18 -8.30 -13.86 -21.24
CA VAL A 18 -7.57 -12.62 -21.58
C VAL A 18 -7.64 -11.62 -20.43
N LEU A 19 -8.81 -11.47 -19.79
CA LEU A 19 -8.98 -10.58 -18.65
C LEU A 19 -8.12 -11.02 -17.44
N LEU A 20 -8.07 -12.32 -17.15
CA LEU A 20 -7.19 -12.88 -16.11
C LEU A 20 -5.72 -12.70 -16.46
N ALA A 21 -5.33 -12.90 -17.72
CA ALA A 21 -3.96 -12.69 -18.16
C ALA A 21 -3.52 -11.22 -18.00
N ILE A 22 -4.39 -10.27 -18.35
CA ILE A 22 -4.16 -8.84 -18.12
C ILE A 22 -4.03 -8.58 -16.62
N TYR A 23 -4.92 -9.12 -15.79
CA TYR A 23 -4.85 -8.95 -14.34
C TYR A 23 -3.53 -9.47 -13.73
N ILE A 24 -2.99 -10.58 -14.24
CA ILE A 24 -1.71 -11.14 -13.78
C ILE A 24 -0.52 -10.26 -14.22
N LEU A 25 -0.55 -9.75 -15.46
CA LEU A 25 0.55 -8.99 -16.05
C LEU A 25 0.62 -7.55 -15.53
N PHE A 26 -0.53 -6.92 -15.29
CA PHE A 26 -0.59 -5.55 -14.79
C PHE A 26 -0.62 -5.55 -13.28
N ASP A 27 0.17 -4.66 -12.67
CA ASP A 27 0.14 -4.45 -11.23
C ASP A 27 -1.08 -3.60 -10.85
N VAL A 28 -2.27 -4.18 -11.00
CA VAL A 28 -3.52 -3.51 -10.62
C VAL A 28 -3.66 -3.57 -9.11
N ASP A 29 -3.77 -2.39 -8.50
CA ASP A 29 -4.08 -2.23 -7.09
C ASP A 29 -5.51 -2.69 -6.80
N VAL A 30 -5.64 -3.61 -5.85
CA VAL A 30 -6.93 -4.07 -5.35
C VAL A 30 -7.43 -3.05 -4.30
N PRO A 31 -8.69 -2.59 -4.36
CA PRO A 31 -9.23 -1.67 -3.37
C PRO A 31 -9.22 -2.30 -1.98
N ASP A 32 -9.00 -1.48 -0.94
CA ASP A 32 -8.77 -1.93 0.44
C ASP A 32 -9.91 -2.82 0.99
N GLN A 33 -11.16 -2.54 0.61
CA GLN A 33 -12.32 -3.32 1.02
C GLN A 33 -12.26 -4.77 0.51
N VAL A 34 -11.77 -4.97 -0.72
CA VAL A 34 -11.62 -6.31 -1.31
C VAL A 34 -10.39 -7.00 -0.72
N LYS A 35 -9.32 -6.26 -0.45
CA LYS A 35 -8.13 -6.80 0.23
C LYS A 35 -8.49 -7.36 1.61
N GLU A 36 -9.23 -6.61 2.43
CA GLU A 36 -9.65 -7.04 3.76
C GLU A 36 -10.55 -8.28 3.70
N MET A 37 -11.47 -8.34 2.73
CA MET A 37 -12.37 -9.48 2.56
C MET A 37 -11.61 -10.74 2.14
N VAL A 38 -10.66 -10.63 1.20
CA VAL A 38 -9.85 -11.75 0.69
C VAL A 38 -8.82 -12.22 1.71
N ASP A 39 -8.26 -11.33 2.53
CA ASP A 39 -7.21 -11.69 3.49
C ASP A 39 -7.75 -12.49 4.68
N SER A 40 -9.06 -12.43 4.94
CA SER A 40 -9.73 -13.27 5.93
C SER A 40 -9.60 -14.77 5.60
N PRO A 41 -9.48 -15.66 6.59
CA PRO A 41 -9.38 -17.11 6.34
C PRO A 41 -10.60 -17.64 5.58
N PHE A 42 -11.78 -17.07 5.82
CA PHE A 42 -13.00 -17.39 5.08
C PHE A 42 -12.93 -16.92 3.63
N GLY A 43 -12.43 -15.69 3.38
CA GLY A 43 -12.23 -15.15 2.04
C GLY A 43 -11.29 -16.01 1.18
N LYS A 44 -10.18 -16.49 1.76
CA LYS A 44 -9.25 -17.41 1.08
C LYS A 44 -9.92 -18.72 0.66
N VAL A 45 -10.81 -19.27 1.50
CA VAL A 45 -11.60 -20.46 1.16
C VAL A 45 -12.56 -20.18 0.00
N VAL A 46 -13.26 -19.03 0.02
CA VAL A 46 -14.16 -18.64 -1.08
C VAL A 46 -13.40 -18.49 -2.40
N VAL A 47 -12.21 -17.87 -2.37
CA VAL A 47 -11.35 -17.75 -3.56
C VAL A 47 -10.92 -19.14 -4.07
N ALA A 48 -10.57 -20.06 -3.17
CA ALA A 48 -10.22 -21.43 -3.57
C ALA A 48 -11.39 -22.15 -4.26
N VAL A 49 -12.63 -22.00 -3.75
CA VAL A 49 -13.83 -22.58 -4.37
C VAL A 49 -14.09 -21.98 -5.75
N LEU A 50 -13.91 -20.66 -5.92
CA LEU A 50 -14.03 -19.99 -7.22
C LEU A 50 -13.05 -20.54 -8.25
N VAL A 51 -11.79 -20.73 -7.86
CA VAL A 51 -10.76 -21.29 -8.76
C VAL A 51 -11.11 -22.73 -9.17
N ILE A 52 -11.56 -23.54 -8.21
CA ILE A 52 -12.01 -24.92 -8.50
C ILE A 52 -13.16 -24.89 -9.51
N SER A 53 -14.13 -23.99 -9.33
CA SER A 53 -15.24 -23.81 -10.29
C SER A 53 -14.74 -23.43 -11.69
N LEU A 54 -13.75 -22.54 -11.80
CA LEU A 54 -13.13 -22.18 -13.08
C LEU A 54 -12.45 -23.36 -13.77
N VAL A 55 -11.77 -24.24 -13.01
CA VAL A 55 -11.13 -25.45 -13.53
C VAL A 55 -12.16 -26.43 -14.10
N TYR A 56 -13.32 -26.60 -13.45
CA TYR A 56 -14.41 -27.44 -13.96
C TYR A 56 -14.98 -26.97 -15.30
N VAL A 57 -15.02 -25.66 -15.53
CA VAL A 57 -15.56 -25.07 -16.76
C VAL A 57 -14.56 -25.20 -17.91
N ASN A 58 -13.31 -24.81 -17.69
CA ASN A 58 -12.27 -24.92 -18.70
C ASN A 58 -10.88 -25.02 -18.05
N PRO A 59 -10.10 -26.09 -18.31
CA PRO A 59 -8.82 -26.30 -17.66
C PRO A 59 -7.78 -25.21 -17.96
N MET A 60 -7.82 -24.57 -19.14
CA MET A 60 -6.93 -23.45 -19.47
C MET A 60 -7.26 -22.21 -18.64
N VAL A 61 -8.54 -21.85 -18.53
CA VAL A 61 -8.98 -20.70 -17.72
C VAL A 61 -8.75 -20.98 -16.23
N GLY A 62 -8.96 -22.23 -15.79
CA GLY A 62 -8.67 -22.68 -14.45
C GLY A 62 -7.20 -22.53 -14.06
N ALA A 63 -6.27 -22.94 -14.94
CA ALA A 63 -4.83 -22.78 -14.69
C ALA A 63 -4.44 -21.30 -14.53
N LEU A 64 -4.96 -20.41 -15.38
CA LEU A 64 -4.79 -18.96 -15.21
C LEU A 64 -5.46 -18.45 -13.92
N GLY A 65 -6.62 -18.99 -13.56
CA GLY A 65 -7.34 -18.67 -12.33
C GLY A 65 -6.54 -19.02 -11.07
N VAL A 66 -5.83 -20.15 -11.05
CA VAL A 66 -4.94 -20.53 -9.94
C VAL A 66 -3.83 -19.50 -9.76
N ILE A 67 -3.18 -19.11 -10.85
CA ILE A 67 -2.11 -18.10 -10.82
C ILE A 67 -2.68 -16.75 -10.36
N ALA A 68 -3.81 -16.32 -10.91
CA ALA A 68 -4.46 -15.07 -10.53
C ALA A 68 -4.87 -15.07 -9.06
N ALA A 69 -5.37 -16.19 -8.52
CA ALA A 69 -5.73 -16.32 -7.12
C ALA A 69 -4.50 -16.23 -6.20
N TYR A 70 -3.38 -16.85 -6.58
CA TYR A 70 -2.13 -16.69 -5.86
C TYR A 70 -1.66 -15.24 -5.85
N VAL A 71 -1.67 -14.56 -7.01
CA VAL A 71 -1.31 -13.14 -7.13
C VAL A 71 -2.25 -12.26 -6.28
N LEU A 72 -3.56 -12.52 -6.32
CA LEU A 72 -4.55 -11.79 -5.53
C LEU A 72 -4.30 -11.94 -4.02
N ILE A 73 -4.10 -13.18 -3.55
CA ILE A 73 -3.86 -13.47 -2.13
C ILE A 73 -2.54 -12.84 -1.66
N ASN A 74 -1.49 -12.92 -2.47
CA ASN A 74 -0.20 -12.32 -2.15
C ASN A 74 -0.31 -10.79 -2.03
N LYS A 75 -1.02 -10.14 -2.96
CA LYS A 75 -1.26 -8.69 -2.93
C LYS A 75 -2.16 -8.25 -1.77
N SER A 76 -3.12 -9.07 -1.35
CA SER A 76 -3.98 -8.75 -0.21
C SER A 76 -3.30 -9.00 1.15
N GLY A 77 -2.33 -9.93 1.20
CA GLY A 77 -1.71 -10.41 2.44
C GLY A 77 -0.82 -9.38 3.15
N ASP A 78 -0.45 -8.29 2.48
CA ASP A 78 0.31 -7.22 3.09
C ASP A 78 -0.44 -6.56 4.26
N MET A 79 -1.78 -6.62 4.29
CA MET A 79 -2.57 -5.96 5.35
C MET A 79 -2.60 -6.72 6.69
N THR A 80 -2.60 -8.07 6.70
CA THR A 80 -2.73 -8.88 7.94
C THR A 80 -1.41 -9.41 8.49
N GLY A 81 -0.27 -9.11 7.84
CA GLY A 81 1.05 -9.54 8.33
C GLY A 81 1.30 -9.11 9.80
N PRO A 82 2.09 -9.88 10.59
CA PRO A 82 2.39 -9.54 11.98
C PRO A 82 3.02 -8.14 12.12
N VAL A 83 3.72 -7.69 11.09
CA VAL A 83 4.27 -6.33 10.99
C VAL A 83 3.16 -5.28 10.91
N HIS A 84 2.18 -5.45 10.02
CA HIS A 84 1.07 -4.50 9.84
C HIS A 84 0.06 -4.50 11.00
N ARG A 85 -0.09 -5.62 11.71
CA ARG A 85 -0.95 -5.69 12.90
C ARG A 85 -0.38 -4.88 14.09
N HIS A 86 0.94 -4.72 14.17
CA HIS A 86 1.60 -4.07 15.31
C HIS A 86 2.20 -2.69 14.96
N ILE A 87 2.32 -2.33 13.68
CA ILE A 87 2.80 -1.02 13.25
C ILE A 87 1.62 -0.18 12.76
N SER A 88 1.42 0.98 13.40
CA SER A 88 0.41 1.94 12.95
C SER A 88 0.82 2.57 11.61
N SER A 89 -0.12 2.72 10.69
CA SER A 89 0.11 3.43 9.43
C SER A 89 0.58 4.87 9.68
N GLU A 90 1.33 5.43 8.73
CA GLU A 90 1.81 6.81 8.83
C GLU A 90 0.65 7.81 8.95
N VAL A 91 -0.47 7.54 8.27
CA VAL A 91 -1.70 8.32 8.39
C VAL A 91 -2.21 8.32 9.82
N LYS A 92 -2.29 7.13 10.46
CA LYS A 92 -2.76 7.00 11.84
C LYS A 92 -1.80 7.66 12.83
N LYS A 93 -0.48 7.54 12.61
CA LYS A 93 0.56 8.22 13.38
C LYS A 93 0.45 9.74 13.26
N SER A 94 0.29 10.27 12.04
CA SER A 94 0.15 11.71 11.78
C SER A 94 -1.12 12.25 12.43
N GLN A 95 -2.25 11.54 12.31
CA GLN A 95 -3.49 11.92 12.96
C GLN A 95 -3.35 11.91 14.48
N HIS A 96 -2.68 10.91 15.06
CA HIS A 96 -2.41 10.85 16.48
C HIS A 96 -1.50 12.00 16.94
N MET A 97 -0.43 12.31 16.20
CA MET A 97 0.42 13.47 16.47
C MET A 97 -0.33 14.79 16.38
N LYS A 98 -1.23 14.95 15.39
CA LYS A 98 -2.08 16.13 15.26
C LYS A 98 -3.05 16.25 16.43
N ALA A 99 -3.62 15.14 16.90
CA ALA A 99 -4.50 15.12 18.05
C ALA A 99 -3.76 15.47 19.36
N MET A 100 -2.49 15.06 19.49
CA MET A 100 -1.65 15.41 20.64
C MET A 100 -1.07 16.82 20.56
N ASN A 101 -0.90 17.37 19.36
CA ASN A 101 -0.46 18.76 19.15
C ASN A 101 -1.62 19.74 19.29
N VAL A 102 -2.30 19.69 20.43
CA VAL A 102 -3.34 20.66 20.78
C VAL A 102 -2.68 22.05 20.87
N LYS A 103 -3.31 23.09 20.34
CA LYS A 103 -2.78 24.46 20.52
C LYS A 103 -2.80 24.78 22.02
N HIS A 104 -1.61 24.92 22.58
CA HIS A 104 -1.46 25.39 23.95
C HIS A 104 -1.65 26.91 23.95
N PRO A 105 -2.26 27.49 24.99
CA PRO A 105 -2.30 28.94 25.13
C PRO A 105 -0.87 29.48 25.17
N ASP A 106 -0.65 30.63 24.53
CA ASP A 106 0.67 31.25 24.48
C ASP A 106 1.19 31.46 25.91
N ASN A 107 2.37 30.90 26.18
CA ASN A 107 3.01 31.11 27.47
C ASN A 107 3.74 32.46 27.51
N LEU A 108 4.11 32.90 28.72
CA LEU A 108 4.81 34.16 28.91
C LEU A 108 6.08 34.20 28.05
N GLU A 109 6.85 33.12 28.02
CA GLU A 109 8.09 33.01 27.24
C GLU A 109 7.86 33.19 25.73
N GLN A 110 6.85 32.56 25.14
CA GLN A 110 6.47 32.70 23.74
C GLN A 110 6.00 34.12 23.43
N SER A 111 5.27 34.76 24.36
CA SER A 111 4.82 36.14 24.21
C SER A 111 5.99 37.14 24.23
N ILE A 112 7.07 36.83 24.95
CA ILE A 112 8.29 37.64 24.97
C ILE A 112 9.13 37.35 23.73
N VAL A 113 9.33 36.08 23.38
CA VAL A 113 10.10 35.65 22.21
C VAL A 113 9.50 36.17 20.90
N SER A 114 8.18 36.18 20.77
CA SER A 114 7.49 36.75 19.60
C SER A 114 7.70 38.26 19.44
N LYS A 115 8.01 38.98 20.54
CA LYS A 115 8.36 40.41 20.52
C LYS A 115 9.84 40.67 20.25
N ILE A 116 10.69 39.63 20.26
CA ILE A 116 12.10 39.77 19.90
C ILE A 116 12.17 39.99 18.39
N LEU A 117 12.72 41.13 17.99
CA LEU A 117 12.99 41.43 16.58
C LEU A 117 13.83 40.29 15.97
N PRO A 118 13.48 39.78 14.77
CA PRO A 118 14.30 38.81 14.10
C PRO A 118 15.69 39.40 13.93
N ARG A 119 16.71 38.61 14.26
CA ARG A 119 18.10 39.05 14.20
C ARG A 119 18.50 39.28 12.74
N SER A 120 18.20 40.48 12.24
CA SER A 120 18.58 40.97 10.92
C SER A 120 20.01 41.47 10.99
N GLY A 121 20.93 40.52 10.94
CA GLY A 121 22.35 40.78 10.82
C GLY A 121 23.01 39.56 10.23
N LYS A 122 23.70 39.73 9.10
CA LYS A 122 24.65 38.72 8.60
C LYS A 122 25.60 38.44 9.77
N ILE A 123 25.61 37.21 10.28
CA ILE A 123 26.64 36.77 11.22
C ILE A 123 27.96 36.90 10.45
N ILE A 124 28.66 38.01 10.62
CA ILE A 124 29.98 38.25 10.03
C ILE A 124 30.94 37.39 10.84
N GLY A 125 31.06 36.14 10.42
CA GLY A 125 31.94 35.15 11.01
C GLY A 125 31.47 33.76 10.67
N SER A 126 32.31 33.00 9.97
CA SER A 126 32.11 31.56 9.81
C SER A 126 31.89 30.95 11.21
N PRO A 127 30.84 30.17 11.43
CA PRO A 127 30.62 29.53 12.72
C PRO A 127 31.87 28.70 13.07
N SER A 128 32.38 28.86 14.30
CA SER A 128 33.50 28.04 14.80
C SER A 128 33.14 26.57 14.95
N PHE A 129 31.85 26.23 14.86
CA PHE A 129 31.39 24.86 14.88
C PHE A 129 31.09 24.41 13.45
N LYS A 130 31.67 23.27 13.08
CA LYS A 130 31.26 22.51 11.91
C LYS A 130 30.31 21.42 12.43
N PRO A 131 29.05 21.33 11.96
CA PRO A 131 28.21 20.21 12.32
C PRO A 131 28.88 18.93 11.78
N THR A 132 29.50 18.18 12.67
CA THR A 132 30.00 16.84 12.36
C THR A 132 28.87 15.88 12.68
N LEU A 133 28.43 15.14 11.67
CA LEU A 133 27.52 14.04 11.86
C LEU A 133 28.22 13.02 12.76
N ASN A 134 27.73 12.86 13.99
CA ASN A 134 28.25 11.84 14.89
C ASN A 134 27.90 10.45 14.34
N GLY A 135 28.64 9.42 14.73
CA GLY A 135 28.45 8.07 14.21
C GLY A 135 26.98 7.66 14.22
N LEU A 136 26.43 7.28 13.06
CA LEU A 136 25.00 7.06 12.91
C LEU A 136 24.52 5.78 13.60
N HIS A 137 25.41 4.94 14.15
CA HIS A 137 25.06 3.67 14.81
C HIS A 137 24.01 2.88 14.01
N ASP A 138 24.21 2.76 12.69
CA ASP A 138 23.29 2.10 11.75
C ASP A 138 21.85 2.66 11.69
N ALA A 139 21.61 3.87 12.20
CA ALA A 139 20.31 4.56 12.14
C ALA A 139 19.95 5.03 10.72
N ALA A 140 20.92 5.13 9.82
CA ALA A 140 20.67 5.32 8.40
C ALA A 140 21.43 4.25 7.61
N LYS A 141 20.68 3.51 6.78
CA LYS A 141 21.25 2.62 5.79
C LYS A 141 21.69 3.49 4.60
N ILE A 142 23.00 3.71 4.48
CA ILE A 142 23.60 4.28 3.26
C ILE A 142 23.48 3.31 2.09
#